data_AF-A0A812LFB7-F1
#
_entry.id   AF-A0A812LFB7-F1
#
_cell.length_a   1.000
_cell.length_b   1.000
_cell.length_c   1.000
_cell.angle_alpha   90.00
_cell.angle_beta   90.00
_cell.angle_gamma   90.00
#
_symmetry.space_group_name_H-M   'P 1'
#
loop_
_entity.id
_entity.type
_entity.pdbx_description
1 polymer ?
#
loop_
_entity_poly.entity_id
_entity_poly.type
_entity_poly.pdbx_seq_one_letter_code
_entity_poly.pdbx_strand_id
1 'polypeptide(L)'
;MCKRCRPDRKYLAVLDPKHGAYRPRSGISDGWVPARVHADQQPNVHGGDVKVEYSWPYFFTQRGHMADSGTGWTEWFPSQYVKRRTGSSRKQSLVDAGSEPELAILTFRWGGLNEIVAPAQWGETGSSVSDIFIDAYCDHFQQYLSTEYEVWTVYIEDKSDMIKVADAAHLIFGNHHPMRRAKKVCAMYHLYPTGFEEHCVPNSETGGDGGAALVDQKAFFQMMQAVERAGIPSRFPHDSGFYEILASKRWTYYMALVPHLNLPATVALPRMLIEQNGGDCEKAAEWAFQSLEKVRQKQRSLRGEAASEGGITKGVAKLGFSWEALDVKYWEGQDGLETALSQLTQAIEISDEYTGQPHNLEALIVQEFVEHDLELRLYVVNGEIETTIYTKFCKIKPNNEFGDFKEHFSLEDAAEWMGGDVATLKDGERQCREITAHWMDWVSLQTCQTPPGIRFDYFVGRTGEPGKAKVRTLEICELGFSMLGKKGLPAKVFTAMLRACMELSDLEAQPEVEAGIFEG
;
A
#
# COMPACT_ATOMS: atom_id res chain seq x y z
N MET A 1 -22.89 21.11 -21.82
CA MET A 1 -21.72 20.34 -22.31
C MET A 1 -21.12 19.65 -21.10
N CYS A 2 -20.25 18.67 -21.28
CA CYS A 2 -19.55 18.02 -20.18
C CYS A 2 -18.04 18.24 -20.36
N LYS A 3 -17.33 18.29 -19.25
CA LYS A 3 -15.87 18.45 -19.20
C LYS A 3 -15.23 17.49 -18.22
N ARG A 4 -14.00 17.04 -18.48
CA ARG A 4 -13.23 16.25 -17.52
C ARG A 4 -12.76 17.10 -16.32
N CYS A 5 -12.94 16.61 -15.10
CA CYS A 5 -12.26 17.16 -13.92
C CYS A 5 -10.75 16.92 -14.05
N ARG A 6 -9.90 17.76 -13.47
CA ARG A 6 -8.45 17.47 -13.47
C ARG A 6 -8.10 16.68 -12.21
N PRO A 7 -7.24 15.65 -12.32
CA PRO A 7 -6.75 14.89 -11.16
C PRO A 7 -6.06 15.76 -10.10
N ASP A 8 -5.31 16.79 -10.53
CA ASP A 8 -4.57 17.74 -9.68
C ASP A 8 -5.46 18.60 -8.74
N ARG A 9 -6.77 18.35 -8.72
CA ARG A 9 -7.73 19.09 -7.91
C ARG A 9 -8.16 18.30 -6.70
N LYS A 10 -7.89 18.92 -5.55
CA LYS A 10 -8.39 18.49 -4.24
C LYS A 10 -9.90 18.73 -4.03
N TYR A 11 -10.67 18.83 -5.12
CA TYR A 11 -12.12 19.06 -5.09
C TYR A 11 -12.89 17.85 -5.64
N LEU A 12 -14.02 17.54 -5.03
CA LEU A 12 -14.97 16.51 -5.42
C LEU A 12 -16.26 17.14 -5.94
N ALA A 13 -16.72 16.71 -7.11
CA ALA A 13 -18.08 16.98 -7.54
C ALA A 13 -19.04 15.96 -6.90
N VAL A 14 -20.03 16.42 -6.14
CA VAL A 14 -20.90 15.53 -5.35
C VAL A 14 -22.33 15.50 -5.88
N LEU A 15 -22.99 14.34 -5.76
CA LEU A 15 -24.38 14.15 -6.21
C LEU A 15 -25.39 14.93 -5.37
N ASP A 16 -25.17 14.94 -4.06
CA ASP A 16 -25.94 15.67 -3.06
C ASP A 16 -24.95 16.45 -2.20
N PRO A 17 -25.22 17.72 -1.84
CA PRO A 17 -24.36 18.51 -0.95
C PRO A 17 -23.97 17.78 0.34
N LYS A 18 -24.84 16.91 0.84
CA LYS A 18 -24.58 16.09 2.03
C LYS A 18 -23.39 15.16 1.85
N HIS A 19 -23.16 14.63 0.64
CA HIS A 19 -22.02 13.76 0.36
C HIS A 19 -20.68 14.52 0.38
N GLY A 20 -20.69 15.84 0.24
CA GLY A 20 -19.49 16.68 0.38
C GLY A 20 -19.33 17.29 1.77
N ALA A 21 -20.44 17.59 2.45
CA ALA A 21 -20.43 18.24 3.75
C ALA A 21 -20.32 17.27 4.94
N TYR A 22 -20.82 16.03 4.81
CA TYR A 22 -20.80 15.03 5.87
C TYR A 22 -19.79 13.92 5.59
N ARG A 23 -19.31 13.30 6.66
CA ARG A 23 -18.31 12.23 6.63
C ARG A 23 -18.95 10.83 6.66
N PRO A 24 -18.48 9.86 5.86
CA PRO A 24 -17.40 9.97 4.86
C PRO A 24 -17.81 10.84 3.67
N ARG A 25 -16.87 11.65 3.19
CA ARG A 25 -17.11 12.53 2.03
C ARG A 25 -16.89 11.72 0.76
N SER A 26 -17.79 11.82 -0.20
CA SER A 26 -17.71 11.03 -1.44
C SER A 26 -18.19 11.79 -2.67
N GLY A 27 -17.47 11.66 -3.78
CA GLY A 27 -17.84 12.28 -5.06
C GLY A 27 -16.88 11.93 -6.18
N ILE A 28 -17.08 12.55 -7.34
CA ILE A 28 -16.22 12.40 -8.51
C ILE A 28 -15.01 13.31 -8.35
N SER A 29 -13.81 12.73 -8.32
CA SER A 29 -12.53 13.46 -8.34
C SER A 29 -11.98 13.57 -9.76
N ASP A 30 -12.23 12.57 -10.60
CA ASP A 30 -11.87 12.59 -12.02
C ASP A 30 -13.00 11.99 -12.87
N GLY A 31 -13.29 12.60 -14.01
CA GLY A 31 -14.39 12.21 -14.89
C GLY A 31 -15.19 13.39 -15.42
N TRP A 32 -16.25 13.09 -16.16
CA TRP A 32 -17.07 14.09 -16.84
C TRP A 32 -18.05 14.81 -15.90
N VAL A 33 -17.98 16.14 -15.85
CA VAL A 33 -18.89 17.01 -15.10
C VAL A 33 -19.56 18.08 -15.97
N PRO A 34 -20.77 18.57 -15.62
CA PRO A 34 -21.50 19.52 -16.44
C PRO A 34 -20.85 20.91 -16.49
N ALA A 35 -20.71 21.44 -17.71
CA ALA A 35 -20.17 22.79 -17.96
C ALA A 35 -20.89 23.51 -19.12
N ARG A 36 -20.73 24.83 -19.17
CA ARG A 36 -21.13 25.71 -20.28
C ARG A 36 -19.87 26.19 -20.99
N VAL A 37 -19.85 26.20 -22.32
CA VAL A 37 -18.75 26.83 -23.06
C VAL A 37 -18.93 28.33 -22.96
N HIS A 38 -17.91 28.99 -22.44
CA HIS A 38 -17.84 30.44 -22.29
C HIS A 38 -17.10 31.08 -23.47
N ALA A 39 -16.07 30.42 -23.98
CA ALA A 39 -15.41 30.76 -25.26
C ALA A 39 -15.03 29.47 -25.99
N ASP A 40 -15.39 29.39 -27.27
CA ASP A 40 -15.12 28.24 -28.12
C ASP A 40 -13.66 28.21 -28.61
N GLN A 41 -13.25 27.08 -29.19
CA GLN A 41 -11.90 26.88 -29.72
C GLN A 41 -11.51 27.96 -30.73
N GLN A 42 -10.41 28.65 -30.46
CA GLN A 42 -9.81 29.63 -31.38
C GLN A 42 -8.35 29.22 -31.65
N PRO A 43 -7.95 28.91 -32.89
CA PRO A 43 -6.64 28.33 -33.21
C PRO A 43 -5.42 29.11 -32.68
N ASN A 44 -5.56 30.41 -32.49
CA ASN A 44 -4.47 31.31 -32.08
C ASN A 44 -4.58 31.80 -30.62
N VAL A 45 -5.52 31.28 -29.84
CA VAL A 45 -5.76 31.68 -28.45
C VAL A 45 -5.62 30.44 -27.57
N HIS A 46 -4.74 30.50 -26.57
CA HIS A 46 -4.50 29.40 -25.61
C HIS A 46 -4.31 28.03 -26.28
N GLY A 47 -3.57 27.96 -27.39
CA GLY A 47 -3.27 26.69 -28.07
C GLY A 47 -4.49 25.98 -28.71
N GLY A 48 -5.62 26.68 -28.89
CA GLY A 48 -6.85 26.06 -29.37
C GLY A 48 -7.70 25.43 -28.25
N ASP A 49 -7.47 25.80 -27.00
CA ASP A 49 -8.29 25.37 -25.88
C ASP A 49 -9.70 26.00 -25.91
N VAL A 50 -10.63 25.35 -25.21
CA VAL A 50 -12.01 25.79 -24.99
C VAL A 50 -12.12 26.33 -23.57
N LYS A 51 -12.63 27.56 -23.42
CA LYS A 51 -12.94 28.13 -22.10
C LYS A 51 -14.33 27.70 -21.69
N VAL A 52 -14.45 27.11 -20.52
CA VAL A 52 -15.71 26.58 -20.00
C VAL A 52 -15.96 27.04 -18.58
N GLU A 53 -17.22 27.22 -18.24
CA GLU A 53 -17.72 27.54 -16.91
C GLU A 53 -18.38 26.29 -16.32
N TYR A 54 -17.91 25.84 -15.16
CA TYR A 54 -18.57 24.74 -14.45
C TYR A 54 -20.00 25.13 -14.11
N SER A 55 -20.94 24.25 -14.46
CA SER A 55 -22.35 24.50 -14.20
C SER A 55 -22.88 23.73 -12.98
N TRP A 56 -22.16 22.71 -12.51
CA TRP A 56 -22.55 21.96 -11.32
C TRP A 56 -22.25 22.78 -10.05
N PRO A 57 -23.21 22.92 -9.11
CA PRO A 57 -23.04 23.82 -7.97
C PRO A 57 -22.32 23.19 -6.77
N TYR A 58 -22.13 21.86 -6.76
CA TYR A 58 -21.70 21.13 -5.57
C TYR A 58 -20.30 20.55 -5.77
N PHE A 59 -19.31 21.43 -5.58
CA PHE A 59 -17.90 21.05 -5.48
C PHE A 59 -17.43 21.24 -4.05
N PHE A 60 -16.72 20.26 -3.50
CA PHE A 60 -16.27 20.27 -2.11
C PHE A 60 -14.79 19.92 -2.05
N THR A 61 -14.02 20.57 -1.18
CA THR A 61 -12.64 20.17 -0.89
C THR A 61 -12.61 18.79 -0.21
N GLN A 62 -11.43 18.18 -0.15
CA GLN A 62 -11.19 17.00 0.70
C GLN A 62 -11.59 17.19 2.18
N ARG A 63 -11.63 18.45 2.65
CA ARG A 63 -12.03 18.84 4.02
C ARG A 63 -13.53 19.09 4.17
N GLY A 64 -14.31 18.97 3.10
CA GLY A 64 -15.76 19.20 3.10
C GLY A 64 -16.16 20.67 3.08
N HIS A 65 -15.25 21.56 2.70
CA HIS A 65 -15.60 22.95 2.41
C HIS A 65 -16.14 23.04 1.00
N MET A 66 -17.30 23.66 0.81
CA MET A 66 -17.81 23.94 -0.52
C MET A 66 -16.81 24.86 -1.24
N ALA A 67 -16.38 24.48 -2.44
CA ALA A 67 -15.60 25.35 -3.30
C ALA A 67 -16.46 26.56 -3.63
N ASP A 68 -15.95 27.76 -3.40
CA ASP A 68 -16.68 29.02 -3.51
C ASP A 68 -17.11 29.26 -4.98
N SER A 69 -18.27 28.71 -5.37
CA SER A 69 -18.83 28.81 -6.72
C SER A 69 -19.80 29.99 -6.86
N GLY A 70 -19.59 31.05 -6.05
CA GLY A 70 -20.36 32.30 -6.11
C GLY A 70 -20.20 33.09 -7.41
N THR A 71 -19.22 32.76 -8.25
CA THR A 71 -19.04 33.36 -9.59
C THR A 71 -18.56 32.29 -10.57
N GLY A 72 -19.02 32.38 -11.82
CA GLY A 72 -18.76 31.43 -12.90
C GLY A 72 -17.32 30.93 -12.95
N TRP A 73 -17.07 29.80 -12.29
CA TRP A 73 -15.75 29.19 -12.22
C TRP A 73 -15.37 28.73 -13.63
N THR A 74 -14.55 29.54 -14.30
CA THR A 74 -14.16 29.32 -15.70
C THR A 74 -12.72 28.88 -15.87
N GLU A 75 -12.47 28.01 -16.84
CA GLU A 75 -11.15 27.45 -17.10
C GLU A 75 -10.96 27.00 -18.54
N TRP A 76 -9.70 26.88 -18.95
CA TRP A 76 -9.30 26.44 -20.28
C TRP A 76 -8.95 24.95 -20.31
N PHE A 77 -9.53 24.24 -21.29
CA PHE A 77 -9.37 22.81 -21.50
C PHE A 77 -9.04 22.53 -22.96
N PRO A 78 -8.09 21.62 -23.25
CA PRO A 78 -7.97 21.06 -24.58
C PRO A 78 -9.32 20.50 -25.05
N SER A 79 -9.65 20.68 -26.33
CA SER A 79 -10.97 20.38 -26.87
C SER A 79 -11.41 18.92 -26.65
N GLN A 80 -10.46 17.98 -26.61
CA GLN A 80 -10.71 16.57 -26.28
C GLN A 80 -11.30 16.34 -24.88
N TYR A 81 -11.13 17.27 -23.93
CA TYR A 81 -11.74 17.23 -22.60
C TYR A 81 -13.06 17.99 -22.51
N VAL A 82 -13.65 18.36 -23.64
CA VAL A 82 -14.95 19.02 -23.73
C VAL A 82 -15.80 18.28 -24.75
N LYS A 83 -16.92 17.71 -24.30
CA LYS A 83 -17.86 17.03 -25.20
C LYS A 83 -19.29 17.55 -25.06
N ARG A 84 -20.04 17.46 -26.15
CA ARG A 84 -21.48 17.76 -26.12
C ARG A 84 -22.18 16.66 -25.31
N ARG A 85 -23.12 17.09 -24.45
CA ARG A 85 -23.92 16.16 -23.64
C ARG A 85 -24.77 15.28 -24.55
N THR A 86 -24.82 13.98 -24.28
CA THR A 86 -25.63 13.02 -25.04
C THR A 86 -27.00 12.87 -24.36
N GLY A 87 -27.97 13.68 -24.79
CA GLY A 87 -29.36 13.56 -24.32
C GLY A 87 -30.13 14.88 -24.30
N SER A 88 -31.47 14.77 -24.33
CA SER A 88 -32.41 15.90 -24.36
C SER A 88 -32.91 16.33 -22.98
N SER A 89 -32.41 15.73 -21.89
CA SER A 89 -32.89 16.03 -20.54
C SER A 89 -32.62 17.48 -20.16
N ARG A 90 -33.69 18.23 -19.91
CA ARG A 90 -33.62 19.60 -19.37
C ARG A 90 -33.11 19.64 -17.94
N LYS A 91 -33.17 18.53 -17.19
CA LYS A 91 -32.64 18.47 -15.83
C LYS A 91 -31.12 18.30 -15.88
N GLN A 92 -30.45 19.16 -15.13
CA GLN A 92 -29.02 19.06 -14.90
C GLN A 92 -28.75 17.87 -13.98
N SER A 93 -27.88 16.97 -14.42
CA SER A 93 -27.39 15.81 -13.67
C SER A 93 -25.88 15.90 -13.63
N LEU A 94 -25.25 15.54 -12.51
CA LEU A 94 -23.79 15.50 -12.40
C LEU A 94 -23.20 14.56 -13.46
N VAL A 95 -23.87 13.42 -13.65
CA VAL A 95 -23.44 12.34 -14.53
C VAL A 95 -24.43 12.20 -15.67
N ASP A 96 -23.89 12.08 -16.88
CA ASP A 96 -24.69 11.96 -18.07
C ASP A 96 -25.21 10.54 -18.20
N ALA A 97 -26.53 10.34 -18.15
CA ALA A 97 -27.13 9.00 -18.15
C ALA A 97 -26.87 8.24 -19.46
N GLY A 98 -26.57 8.95 -20.55
CA GLY A 98 -26.14 8.36 -21.82
C GLY A 98 -24.63 8.15 -21.95
N SER A 99 -23.84 8.40 -20.89
CA SER A 99 -22.41 8.08 -20.86
C SER A 99 -22.17 6.72 -20.22
N GLU A 100 -21.36 5.90 -20.86
CA GLU A 100 -20.98 4.55 -20.42
C GLU A 100 -19.45 4.46 -20.44
N PRO A 101 -18.75 4.96 -19.40
CA PRO A 101 -17.29 4.87 -19.36
C PRO A 101 -16.85 3.40 -19.34
N GLU A 102 -15.69 3.12 -19.90
CA GLU A 102 -15.09 1.78 -19.88
C GLU A 102 -14.81 1.34 -18.43
N LEU A 103 -14.32 2.26 -17.59
CA LEU A 103 -13.94 1.98 -16.21
C LEU A 103 -14.42 3.06 -15.23
N ALA A 104 -15.01 2.65 -14.10
CA ALA A 104 -15.19 3.49 -12.92
C ALA A 104 -14.41 2.93 -11.72
N ILE A 105 -13.54 3.75 -11.14
CA ILE A 105 -12.70 3.40 -10.00
C ILE A 105 -13.29 4.04 -8.74
N LEU A 106 -13.61 3.23 -7.74
CA LEU A 106 -13.94 3.69 -6.39
C LEU A 106 -12.66 3.72 -5.54
N THR A 107 -12.13 4.89 -5.25
CA THR A 107 -10.87 5.05 -4.52
C THR A 107 -11.11 5.53 -3.09
N PHE A 108 -10.52 4.85 -2.11
CA PHE A 108 -10.55 5.24 -0.71
C PHE A 108 -9.23 5.89 -0.33
N ARG A 109 -9.27 7.14 0.13
CA ARG A 109 -8.09 7.98 0.38
C ARG A 109 -8.16 8.66 1.73
N TRP A 110 -7.01 9.06 2.25
CA TRP A 110 -6.93 9.86 3.47
C TRP A 110 -7.57 11.24 3.27
N GLY A 111 -8.42 11.64 4.21
CA GLY A 111 -9.09 12.94 4.23
C GLY A 111 -9.03 13.63 5.59
N GLY A 112 -8.19 13.16 6.52
CA GLY A 112 -8.01 13.73 7.85
C GLY A 112 -6.93 14.82 7.92
N LEU A 113 -6.94 15.62 8.99
CA LEU A 113 -6.27 16.94 9.05
C LEU A 113 -4.77 16.93 8.76
N ASN A 114 -4.07 15.88 9.17
CA ASN A 114 -2.64 15.78 8.94
C ASN A 114 -2.34 15.52 7.47
N GLU A 115 -1.24 16.07 6.98
CA GLU A 115 -0.78 15.84 5.60
C GLU A 115 0.09 14.60 5.54
N ILE A 116 -0.03 13.82 4.47
CA ILE A 116 0.84 12.67 4.22
C ILE A 116 2.20 13.18 3.81
N VAL A 117 3.23 12.83 4.57
CA VAL A 117 4.62 13.20 4.30
C VAL A 117 5.41 11.93 4.02
N ALA A 118 5.62 11.64 2.73
CA ALA A 118 6.46 10.51 2.35
C ALA A 118 7.96 10.88 2.47
N PRO A 119 8.81 9.98 3.00
CA PRO A 119 10.26 10.15 2.92
C PRO A 119 10.75 10.31 1.48
N ALA A 120 11.80 11.11 1.27
CA ALA A 120 12.35 11.38 -0.06
C ALA A 120 12.73 10.11 -0.85
N GLN A 121 13.10 9.04 -0.14
CA GLN A 121 13.45 7.75 -0.70
C GLN A 121 12.31 7.11 -1.50
N TRP A 122 11.05 7.48 -1.26
CA TRP A 122 9.92 6.97 -2.05
C TRP A 122 9.94 7.45 -3.51
N GLY A 123 10.73 8.48 -3.82
CA GLY A 123 10.86 9.07 -5.14
C GLY A 123 9.67 9.91 -5.56
N GLU A 124 9.61 10.21 -6.85
CA GLU A 124 8.68 11.20 -7.42
C GLU A 124 7.20 10.79 -7.34
N THR A 125 6.92 9.49 -7.24
CA THR A 125 5.55 8.98 -7.12
C THR A 125 5.01 9.03 -5.69
N GLY A 126 5.83 9.35 -4.69
CA GLY A 126 5.42 9.35 -3.28
C GLY A 126 4.99 7.97 -2.77
N SER A 127 4.29 7.98 -1.63
CA SER A 127 3.76 6.77 -1.01
C SER A 127 2.41 6.36 -1.58
N SER A 128 2.08 5.07 -1.52
CA SER A 128 0.84 4.51 -2.10
C SER A 128 -0.44 5.12 -1.53
N VAL A 129 -0.35 5.77 -0.37
CA VAL A 129 -1.44 6.47 0.32
C VAL A 129 -1.53 7.96 -0.04
N SER A 130 -0.48 8.52 -0.67
CA SER A 130 -0.37 9.94 -1.00
C SER A 130 -1.19 10.32 -2.24
N ASP A 131 -1.64 11.58 -2.30
CA ASP A 131 -2.29 12.13 -3.50
C ASP A 131 -1.37 12.06 -4.73
N ILE A 132 -0.06 12.21 -4.54
CA ILE A 132 0.94 12.16 -5.63
C ILE A 132 0.89 10.80 -6.34
N PHE A 133 0.88 9.70 -5.60
CA PHE A 133 0.80 8.35 -6.17
C PHE A 133 -0.48 8.16 -6.96
N ILE A 134 -1.56 8.71 -6.43
CA ILE A 134 -2.88 8.53 -7.00
C ILE A 134 -3.07 9.36 -8.27
N ASP A 135 -2.60 10.60 -8.26
CA ASP A 135 -2.59 11.45 -9.44
C ASP A 135 -1.70 10.83 -10.53
N ALA A 136 -0.56 10.25 -10.15
CA ALA A 136 0.34 9.58 -11.08
C ALA A 136 -0.30 8.37 -11.78
N TYR A 137 -1.05 7.50 -11.08
CA TYR A 137 -1.74 6.41 -11.77
C TYR A 137 -2.95 6.91 -12.57
N CYS A 138 -3.67 7.95 -12.13
CA CYS A 138 -4.76 8.54 -12.91
C CYS A 138 -4.21 9.09 -14.24
N ASP A 139 -3.13 9.86 -14.19
CA ASP A 139 -2.45 10.39 -15.37
C ASP A 139 -1.97 9.26 -16.29
N HIS A 140 -1.45 8.17 -15.72
CA HIS A 140 -1.08 6.98 -16.49
C HIS A 140 -2.29 6.33 -17.16
N PHE A 141 -3.39 6.11 -16.44
CA PHE A 141 -4.61 5.48 -16.97
C PHE A 141 -5.23 6.33 -18.08
N GLN A 142 -5.12 7.65 -17.99
CA GLN A 142 -5.57 8.58 -19.01
C GLN A 142 -4.83 8.44 -20.33
N GLN A 143 -3.60 7.93 -20.34
CA GLN A 143 -2.88 7.67 -21.59
C GLN A 143 -3.49 6.50 -22.39
N TYR A 144 -4.11 5.53 -21.70
CA TYR A 144 -4.71 4.33 -22.32
C TYR A 144 -6.23 4.45 -22.51
N LEU A 145 -6.92 4.94 -21.49
CA LEU A 145 -8.38 5.08 -21.50
C LEU A 145 -8.85 6.44 -22.01
N SER A 146 -7.93 7.38 -22.28
CA SER A 146 -8.23 8.74 -22.70
C SER A 146 -9.28 9.39 -21.77
N THR A 147 -10.49 9.60 -22.27
CA THR A 147 -11.60 10.22 -21.52
C THR A 147 -12.70 9.24 -21.11
N GLU A 148 -12.48 7.94 -21.28
CA GLU A 148 -13.47 6.88 -21.09
C GLU A 148 -13.35 6.19 -19.72
N TYR A 149 -12.88 6.91 -18.70
CA TYR A 149 -12.89 6.42 -17.32
C TYR A 149 -13.24 7.53 -16.33
N GLU A 150 -13.64 7.13 -15.12
CA GLU A 150 -13.91 8.04 -14.02
C GLU A 150 -13.42 7.49 -12.67
N VAL A 151 -13.19 8.40 -11.73
CA VAL A 151 -12.72 8.12 -10.37
C VAL A 151 -13.69 8.74 -9.37
N TRP A 152 -14.30 7.88 -8.56
CA TRP A 152 -15.13 8.22 -7.42
C TRP A 152 -14.31 8.08 -6.15
N THR A 153 -14.03 9.19 -5.48
CA THR A 153 -13.23 9.20 -4.25
C THR A 153 -14.13 9.17 -3.02
N VAL A 154 -13.73 8.39 -2.03
CA VAL A 154 -14.23 8.40 -0.65
C VAL A 154 -13.09 8.81 0.26
N TYR A 155 -13.25 9.95 0.93
CA TYR A 155 -12.27 10.42 1.91
C TYR A 155 -12.57 9.85 3.30
N ILE A 156 -11.58 9.18 3.86
CA ILE A 156 -11.61 8.58 5.19
C ILE A 156 -10.73 9.41 6.13
N GLU A 157 -11.29 9.79 7.28
CA GLU A 157 -10.57 10.56 8.29
C GLU A 157 -10.33 9.77 9.58
N ASP A 158 -11.18 8.78 9.89
CA ASP A 158 -11.01 7.86 11.02
C ASP A 158 -11.90 6.60 10.83
N LYS A 159 -11.88 5.69 11.81
CA LYS A 159 -12.66 4.44 11.81
C LYS A 159 -14.15 4.66 11.68
N SER A 160 -14.69 5.77 12.20
CA SER A 160 -16.14 6.00 12.17
C SER A 160 -16.62 6.13 10.73
N ASP A 161 -15.78 6.66 9.84
CA ASP A 161 -16.10 6.75 8.42
C ASP A 161 -16.10 5.37 7.76
N MET A 162 -15.10 4.54 8.04
CA MET A 162 -15.02 3.18 7.52
C MET A 162 -16.20 2.31 8.00
N ILE A 163 -16.62 2.43 9.26
CA ILE A 163 -17.80 1.74 9.79
C ILE A 163 -19.08 2.20 9.11
N LYS A 164 -19.29 3.51 8.90
CA LYS A 164 -20.45 4.02 8.15
C LYS A 164 -20.48 3.48 6.71
N VAL A 165 -19.32 3.43 6.03
CA VAL A 165 -19.23 2.81 4.71
C VAL A 165 -19.59 1.33 4.82
N ALA A 166 -19.02 0.61 5.78
CA ALA A 166 -19.26 -0.82 5.93
C ALA A 166 -20.75 -1.15 6.13
N ASP A 167 -21.44 -0.39 6.99
CA ASP A 167 -22.86 -0.60 7.30
C ASP A 167 -23.77 -0.25 6.11
N ALA A 168 -23.36 0.69 5.26
CA ALA A 168 -24.21 1.25 4.20
C ALA A 168 -23.69 1.00 2.78
N ALA A 169 -22.62 0.22 2.56
CA ALA A 169 -21.99 0.05 1.24
C ALA A 169 -22.98 -0.40 0.15
N HIS A 170 -23.91 -1.30 0.48
CA HIS A 170 -24.96 -1.77 -0.43
C HIS A 170 -25.97 -0.67 -0.83
N LEU A 171 -26.14 0.36 -0.01
CA LEU A 171 -26.99 1.53 -0.31
C LEU A 171 -26.20 2.61 -1.06
N ILE A 172 -24.98 2.90 -0.59
CA ILE A 172 -24.12 3.94 -1.16
C ILE A 172 -23.66 3.52 -2.56
N PHE A 173 -23.22 2.27 -2.73
CA PHE A 173 -22.62 1.76 -3.96
C PHE A 173 -23.47 0.69 -4.65
N GLY A 174 -24.75 0.59 -4.31
CA GLY A 174 -25.68 -0.38 -4.89
C GLY A 174 -25.92 -0.16 -6.40
N ASN A 175 -26.83 -0.96 -6.97
CA ASN A 175 -27.11 -0.99 -8.42
C ASN A 175 -27.55 0.35 -9.03
N HIS A 176 -28.01 1.30 -8.21
CA HIS A 176 -28.46 2.61 -8.65
C HIS A 176 -27.38 3.70 -8.52
N HIS A 177 -26.22 3.38 -7.95
CA HIS A 177 -25.13 4.35 -7.88
C HIS A 177 -24.65 4.67 -9.30
N PRO A 178 -24.43 5.94 -9.68
CA PRO A 178 -24.12 6.28 -11.06
C PRO A 178 -22.85 5.66 -11.63
N MET A 179 -21.86 5.30 -10.79
CA MET A 179 -20.67 4.56 -11.25
C MET A 179 -21.03 3.22 -11.92
N ARG A 180 -22.18 2.62 -11.57
CA ARG A 180 -22.64 1.32 -12.11
C ARG A 180 -23.02 1.37 -13.58
N ARG A 181 -23.05 2.55 -14.19
CA ARG A 181 -23.18 2.68 -15.64
C ARG A 181 -21.88 2.37 -16.38
N ALA A 182 -20.74 2.33 -15.70
CA ALA A 182 -19.48 1.96 -16.32
C ALA A 182 -19.50 0.48 -16.70
N LYS A 183 -18.82 0.11 -17.79
CA LYS A 183 -18.71 -1.30 -18.21
C LYS A 183 -17.98 -2.14 -17.18
N LYS A 184 -16.95 -1.56 -16.56
CA LYS A 184 -16.19 -2.15 -15.46
C LYS A 184 -16.21 -1.22 -14.25
N VAL A 185 -16.28 -1.80 -13.06
CA VAL A 185 -16.21 -1.09 -11.79
C VAL A 185 -15.21 -1.82 -10.89
N CYS A 186 -14.37 -1.08 -10.18
CA CYS A 186 -13.45 -1.63 -9.20
C CYS A 186 -13.28 -0.70 -7.98
N ALA A 187 -12.70 -1.23 -6.91
CA ALA A 187 -12.27 -0.47 -5.75
C ALA A 187 -10.75 -0.49 -5.60
N MET A 188 -10.19 0.65 -5.18
CA MET A 188 -8.79 0.80 -4.78
C MET A 188 -8.68 1.48 -3.43
N TYR A 189 -7.78 1.03 -2.56
CA TYR A 189 -7.66 1.48 -1.18
C TYR A 189 -6.25 2.00 -0.93
N HIS A 190 -6.16 3.27 -0.55
CA HIS A 190 -4.93 4.01 -0.34
C HIS A 190 -4.87 4.48 1.12
N LEU A 191 -4.93 3.52 2.04
CA LEU A 191 -4.83 3.70 3.48
C LEU A 191 -3.98 2.57 4.07
N TYR A 192 -3.31 2.83 5.18
CA TYR A 192 -2.49 1.85 5.89
C TYR A 192 -3.24 1.28 7.09
N PRO A 193 -3.80 0.05 7.01
CA PRO A 193 -4.45 -0.57 8.15
C PRO A 193 -3.43 -0.86 9.25
N THR A 194 -3.71 -0.40 10.47
CA THR A 194 -2.83 -0.53 11.62
C THR A 194 -3.49 -1.22 12.81
N GLY A 195 -2.66 -1.83 13.66
CA GLY A 195 -3.10 -2.43 14.92
C GLY A 195 -3.35 -1.41 16.03
N PHE A 196 -2.94 -0.16 15.83
CA PHE A 196 -2.97 0.88 16.85
C PHE A 196 -4.37 1.41 17.09
N GLU A 197 -4.62 1.88 18.31
CA GLU A 197 -5.79 2.67 18.61
C GLU A 197 -5.68 4.04 17.90
N GLU A 198 -6.74 4.41 17.19
CA GLU A 198 -6.77 5.70 16.49
C GLU A 198 -6.60 6.88 17.47
N HIS A 199 -5.90 7.91 17.00
CA HIS A 199 -5.51 9.08 17.79
C HIS A 199 -4.52 8.80 18.94
N CYS A 200 -4.03 7.57 19.11
CA CYS A 200 -2.95 7.24 20.02
C CYS A 200 -1.56 7.40 19.39
N VAL A 201 -1.43 8.14 18.28
CA VAL A 201 -0.17 8.41 17.58
C VAL A 201 0.57 9.58 18.24
N PRO A 202 1.74 9.38 18.87
CA PRO A 202 2.56 10.47 19.40
C PRO A 202 3.65 10.87 18.38
N ASN A 203 3.40 11.98 17.69
CA ASN A 203 4.27 13.15 17.47
C ASN A 203 5.82 13.08 17.25
N SER A 204 6.48 11.93 17.08
CA SER A 204 7.84 11.85 16.51
C SER A 204 8.11 10.60 15.66
N GLU A 205 7.50 9.46 16.01
CA GLU A 205 7.76 8.16 15.36
C GLU A 205 7.15 8.07 13.94
N THR A 206 5.96 8.63 13.71
CA THR A 206 5.34 8.69 12.38
C THR A 206 5.92 9.80 11.50
N GLY A 207 7.02 10.44 11.91
CA GLY A 207 7.58 11.57 11.19
C GLY A 207 6.63 12.78 11.13
N GLY A 208 6.82 13.64 10.13
CA GLY A 208 6.10 14.91 10.00
C GLY A 208 4.60 14.80 9.68
N ASP A 209 4.10 13.59 9.44
CA ASP A 209 2.72 13.36 8.99
C ASP A 209 1.72 13.07 10.13
N GLY A 210 2.20 12.93 11.38
CA GLY A 210 1.36 12.67 12.54
C GLY A 210 0.43 11.46 12.40
N GLY A 211 0.83 10.41 11.67
CA GLY A 211 0.05 9.20 11.45
C GLY A 211 -1.02 9.34 10.36
N ALA A 212 -0.83 10.26 9.41
CA ALA A 212 -1.74 10.40 8.29
C ALA A 212 -1.89 9.07 7.53
N ALA A 213 -3.14 8.72 7.17
CA ALA A 213 -3.50 7.47 6.50
C ALA A 213 -3.28 6.17 7.30
N LEU A 214 -2.74 6.22 8.52
CA LEU A 214 -2.75 5.09 9.45
C LEU A 214 -4.17 4.95 10.03
N VAL A 215 -4.85 3.85 9.73
CA VAL A 215 -6.27 3.67 10.07
C VAL A 215 -6.50 2.38 10.85
N ASP A 216 -7.62 2.25 11.58
CA ASP A 216 -7.96 1.02 12.28
C ASP A 216 -8.10 -0.17 11.32
N GLN A 217 -7.31 -1.23 11.51
CA GLN A 217 -7.31 -2.38 10.62
C GLN A 217 -8.66 -3.11 10.57
N LYS A 218 -9.38 -3.25 11.70
CA LYS A 218 -10.64 -4.00 11.72
C LYS A 218 -11.71 -3.29 10.91
N ALA A 219 -11.86 -2.00 11.12
CA ALA A 219 -12.79 -1.15 10.39
C ALA A 219 -12.41 -1.07 8.89
N PHE A 220 -11.12 -1.02 8.57
CA PHE A 220 -10.64 -1.04 7.19
C PHE A 220 -11.04 -2.33 6.45
N PHE A 221 -10.74 -3.51 7.00
CA PHE A 221 -11.11 -4.77 6.35
C PHE A 221 -12.62 -5.01 6.34
N GLN A 222 -13.36 -4.56 7.36
CA GLN A 222 -14.82 -4.59 7.35
C GLN A 222 -15.40 -3.72 6.21
N MET A 223 -14.83 -2.54 5.97
CA MET A 223 -15.19 -1.68 4.85
C MET A 223 -14.90 -2.36 3.50
N MET A 224 -13.69 -2.91 3.31
CA MET A 224 -13.35 -3.62 2.07
C MET A 224 -14.35 -4.77 1.79
N GLN A 225 -14.60 -5.62 2.78
CA GLN A 225 -15.56 -6.73 2.66
C GLN A 225 -16.98 -6.25 2.33
N ALA A 226 -17.40 -5.10 2.85
CA ALA A 226 -18.71 -4.54 2.55
C ALA A 226 -18.81 -4.02 1.11
N VAL A 227 -17.75 -3.39 0.60
CA VAL A 227 -17.64 -2.93 -0.80
C VAL A 227 -17.61 -4.12 -1.75
N GLU A 228 -16.84 -5.15 -1.44
CA GLU A 228 -16.80 -6.43 -2.19
C GLU A 228 -18.17 -7.10 -2.21
N ARG A 229 -18.86 -7.16 -1.08
CA ARG A 229 -20.23 -7.69 -0.96
C ARG A 229 -21.26 -6.87 -1.74
N ALA A 230 -21.03 -5.57 -1.92
CA ALA A 230 -21.84 -4.75 -2.82
C ALA A 230 -21.59 -5.09 -4.30
N GLY A 231 -20.66 -6.00 -4.63
CA GLY A 231 -20.32 -6.40 -5.99
C GLY A 231 -19.36 -5.43 -6.67
N ILE A 232 -18.46 -4.80 -5.91
CA ILE A 232 -17.35 -4.00 -6.43
C ILE A 232 -16.04 -4.74 -6.10
N PRO A 233 -15.32 -5.30 -7.09
CA PRO A 233 -14.08 -6.01 -6.82
C PRO A 233 -12.96 -5.07 -6.37
N SER A 234 -12.25 -5.45 -5.32
CA SER A 234 -10.98 -4.83 -4.91
C SER A 234 -9.89 -5.17 -5.93
N ARG A 235 -9.19 -4.16 -6.46
CA ARG A 235 -8.14 -4.32 -7.48
C ARG A 235 -6.78 -3.76 -7.08
N PHE A 236 -6.72 -2.91 -6.06
CA PHE A 236 -5.48 -2.50 -5.43
C PHE A 236 -5.75 -2.03 -4.00
N PRO A 237 -5.21 -2.67 -2.94
CA PRO A 237 -4.47 -3.92 -2.98
C PRO A 237 -5.36 -5.10 -3.38
N HIS A 238 -4.90 -6.34 -3.16
CA HIS A 238 -5.73 -7.54 -3.31
C HIS A 238 -7.04 -7.48 -2.51
N ASP A 239 -7.90 -8.47 -2.73
CA ASP A 239 -9.12 -8.66 -1.96
C ASP A 239 -8.85 -8.69 -0.45
N SER A 240 -9.89 -8.31 0.30
CA SER A 240 -9.83 -8.11 1.75
C SER A 240 -9.21 -9.30 2.49
N GLY A 241 -9.50 -10.54 2.07
CA GLY A 241 -9.02 -11.74 2.73
C GLY A 241 -7.51 -11.92 2.58
N PHE A 242 -7.01 -11.88 1.34
CA PHE A 242 -5.57 -12.04 1.11
C PHE A 242 -4.76 -10.85 1.60
N TYR A 243 -5.26 -9.63 1.42
CA TYR A 243 -4.56 -8.44 1.89
C TYR A 243 -4.46 -8.39 3.43
N GLU A 244 -5.47 -8.86 4.16
CA GLU A 244 -5.39 -9.01 5.63
C GLU A 244 -4.25 -9.95 6.04
N ILE A 245 -4.09 -11.08 5.33
CA ILE A 245 -3.00 -12.04 5.60
C ILE A 245 -1.64 -11.35 5.44
N LEU A 246 -1.45 -10.58 4.37
CA LEU A 246 -0.20 -9.86 4.11
C LEU A 246 0.05 -8.77 5.16
N ALA A 247 -0.90 -7.86 5.36
CA ALA A 247 -0.76 -6.71 6.27
C ALA A 247 -0.59 -7.14 7.74
N SER A 248 -1.23 -8.23 8.15
CA SER A 248 -1.11 -8.79 9.50
C SER A 248 0.26 -9.42 9.78
N LYS A 249 1.05 -9.72 8.73
CA LYS A 249 2.31 -10.47 8.80
C LYS A 249 2.18 -11.87 9.41
N ARG A 250 0.96 -12.36 9.63
CA ARG A 250 0.71 -13.67 10.26
C ARG A 250 1.22 -14.83 9.42
N TRP A 251 1.32 -14.64 8.10
CA TRP A 251 1.90 -15.59 7.17
C TRP A 251 3.32 -16.03 7.58
N THR A 252 4.09 -15.17 8.26
CA THR A 252 5.48 -15.48 8.67
C THR A 252 5.57 -16.69 9.59
N TYR A 253 4.68 -16.80 10.58
CA TYR A 253 4.67 -17.96 11.49
C TYR A 253 3.76 -19.09 10.99
N TYR A 254 2.74 -18.80 10.17
CA TYR A 254 1.95 -19.85 9.51
C TYR A 254 2.79 -20.67 8.52
N MET A 255 3.72 -20.02 7.84
CA MET A 255 4.56 -20.65 6.80
C MET A 255 5.97 -21.00 7.30
N ALA A 256 6.30 -20.76 8.58
CA ALA A 256 7.64 -20.97 9.11
C ALA A 256 8.17 -22.40 8.91
N LEU A 257 7.31 -23.42 8.87
CA LEU A 257 7.72 -24.82 8.67
C LEU A 257 7.71 -25.25 7.20
N VAL A 258 7.44 -24.35 6.24
CA VAL A 258 7.46 -24.65 4.82
C VAL A 258 8.89 -24.48 4.28
N PRO A 259 9.63 -25.56 3.95
CA PRO A 259 11.09 -25.47 3.78
C PRO A 259 11.53 -24.59 2.62
N HIS A 260 10.80 -24.64 1.51
CA HIS A 260 11.11 -23.95 0.26
C HIS A 260 10.83 -22.44 0.29
N LEU A 261 10.05 -21.97 1.28
CA LEU A 261 9.81 -20.53 1.51
C LEU A 261 10.90 -19.87 2.37
N ASN A 262 11.81 -20.69 2.90
CA ASN A 262 13.06 -20.26 3.52
C ASN A 262 12.91 -19.14 4.58
N LEU A 263 11.86 -19.24 5.39
CA LEU A 263 11.60 -18.31 6.48
C LEU A 263 12.57 -18.53 7.65
N PRO A 264 12.91 -17.46 8.41
CA PRO A 264 13.56 -17.58 9.71
C PRO A 264 12.64 -18.29 10.71
N ALA A 265 13.20 -18.89 11.76
CA ALA A 265 12.39 -19.41 12.87
C ALA A 265 11.54 -18.28 13.44
N THR A 266 10.22 -18.46 13.41
CA THR A 266 9.24 -17.43 13.78
C THR A 266 8.08 -18.09 14.53
N VAL A 267 7.62 -17.46 15.59
CA VAL A 267 6.48 -17.89 16.41
C VAL A 267 5.54 -16.73 16.69
N ALA A 268 4.26 -17.03 16.88
CA ALA A 268 3.32 -16.10 17.49
C ALA A 268 3.35 -16.28 19.00
N LEU A 269 3.52 -15.18 19.74
CA LEU A 269 3.41 -15.14 21.19
C LEU A 269 2.08 -14.49 21.56
N PRO A 270 1.06 -15.25 22.01
CA PRO A 270 -0.23 -14.70 22.36
C PRO A 270 -0.11 -13.63 23.44
N ARG A 271 -0.79 -12.49 23.25
CA ARG A 271 -0.76 -11.36 24.18
C ARG A 271 -1.15 -11.76 25.59
N MET A 272 -2.12 -12.68 25.73
CA MET A 272 -2.54 -13.18 27.05
C MET A 272 -1.41 -13.83 27.86
N LEU A 273 -0.34 -14.31 27.22
CA LEU A 273 0.81 -14.88 27.91
C LEU A 273 1.79 -13.79 28.38
N ILE A 274 1.83 -12.65 27.68
CA ILE A 274 2.64 -11.47 28.02
C ILE A 274 2.02 -10.73 29.20
N GLU A 275 0.70 -10.53 29.18
CA GLU A 275 -0.04 -9.77 30.19
C GLU A 275 -0.25 -10.57 31.51
N GLN A 276 0.10 -11.86 31.51
CA GLN A 276 0.04 -12.67 32.73
C GLN A 276 0.96 -12.13 33.82
N ASN A 277 0.67 -12.47 35.07
CA ASN A 277 1.49 -12.10 36.23
C ASN A 277 1.73 -10.58 36.40
N GLY A 278 0.80 -9.74 35.92
CA GLY A 278 0.91 -8.29 36.06
C GLY A 278 1.78 -7.63 34.99
N GLY A 279 1.94 -8.26 33.83
CA GLY A 279 2.76 -7.73 32.72
C GLY A 279 4.24 -8.09 32.83
N ASP A 280 4.60 -9.00 33.73
CA ASP A 280 5.95 -9.55 33.84
C ASP A 280 6.22 -10.50 32.65
N CYS A 281 7.14 -10.08 31.79
CA CYS A 281 7.41 -10.73 30.51
C CYS A 281 8.36 -11.94 30.62
N GLU A 282 8.92 -12.25 31.79
CA GLU A 282 9.96 -13.29 31.96
C GLU A 282 9.51 -14.65 31.39
N LYS A 283 8.36 -15.16 31.87
CA LYS A 283 7.82 -16.44 31.39
C LYS A 283 7.41 -16.42 29.93
N ALA A 284 6.89 -15.28 29.46
CA ALA A 284 6.48 -15.12 28.07
C ALA A 284 7.70 -15.18 27.13
N ALA A 285 8.80 -14.53 27.53
CA ALA A 285 10.09 -14.60 26.84
C ALA A 285 10.63 -16.03 26.86
N GLU A 286 10.64 -16.72 28.00
CA GLU A 286 11.07 -18.11 28.11
C GLU A 286 10.29 -19.04 27.15
N TRP A 287 8.95 -18.94 27.13
CA TRP A 287 8.11 -19.72 26.22
C TRP A 287 8.39 -19.40 24.75
N ALA A 288 8.63 -18.13 24.42
CA ALA A 288 8.99 -17.72 23.07
C ALA A 288 10.34 -18.33 22.65
N PHE A 289 11.37 -18.29 23.50
CA PHE A 289 12.67 -18.93 23.23
C PHE A 289 12.54 -20.43 22.99
N GLN A 290 11.88 -21.14 23.91
CA GLN A 290 11.71 -22.59 23.79
C GLN A 290 10.95 -22.96 22.51
N SER A 291 9.97 -22.16 22.12
CA SER A 291 9.18 -22.38 20.91
C SER A 291 9.98 -22.07 19.64
N LEU A 292 10.74 -20.97 19.62
CA LEU A 292 11.64 -20.62 18.53
C LEU A 292 12.69 -21.70 18.29
N GLU A 293 13.28 -22.24 19.36
CA GLU A 293 14.24 -23.34 19.26
C GLU A 293 13.64 -24.59 18.62
N LYS A 294 12.44 -24.99 19.06
CA LYS A 294 11.71 -26.12 18.47
C LYS A 294 11.43 -25.90 16.99
N VAL A 295 10.99 -24.70 16.62
CA VAL A 295 10.73 -24.33 15.21
C VAL A 295 12.03 -24.39 14.41
N ARG A 296 13.12 -23.80 14.90
CA ARG A 296 14.43 -23.80 14.23
C ARG A 296 14.97 -25.22 14.02
N GLN A 297 14.91 -26.07 15.04
CA GLN A 297 15.30 -27.48 14.94
C GLN A 297 14.44 -28.22 13.91
N LYS A 298 13.13 -27.97 13.90
CA LYS A 298 12.22 -28.60 12.94
C LYS A 298 12.48 -28.11 11.51
N GLN A 299 12.71 -26.82 11.30
CA GLN A 299 13.09 -26.26 10.00
C GLN A 299 14.37 -26.92 9.46
N ARG A 300 15.41 -27.03 10.29
CA ARG A 300 16.68 -27.68 9.91
C ARG A 300 16.45 -29.14 9.52
N SER A 301 15.70 -29.89 10.33
CA SER A 301 15.34 -31.27 10.03
C SER A 301 14.60 -31.41 8.69
N LEU A 302 13.64 -30.52 8.41
CA LEU A 302 12.88 -30.54 7.15
C LEU A 302 13.73 -30.16 5.92
N ARG A 303 14.79 -29.37 6.13
CA ARG A 303 15.76 -28.97 5.09
C ARG A 303 16.94 -29.96 4.96
N GLY A 304 17.00 -31.00 5.80
CA GLY A 304 18.15 -31.91 5.85
C GLY A 304 19.43 -31.25 6.36
N GLU A 305 19.34 -30.13 7.07
CA GLU A 305 20.47 -29.43 7.66
C GLU A 305 20.91 -30.13 8.96
N ALA A 306 22.21 -30.16 9.22
CA ALA A 306 22.77 -30.69 10.48
C ALA A 306 22.20 -29.94 11.70
N ALA A 307 22.20 -30.56 12.88
CA ALA A 307 21.79 -29.89 14.11
C ALA A 307 22.66 -28.65 14.39
N SER A 308 22.08 -27.62 15.02
CA SER A 308 22.82 -26.44 15.48
C SER A 308 23.52 -26.76 16.80
N GLU A 309 24.80 -26.42 16.93
CA GLU A 309 25.50 -26.49 18.22
C GLU A 309 25.21 -25.26 19.12
N GLY A 310 24.72 -24.16 18.55
CA GLY A 310 24.39 -22.92 19.27
C GLY A 310 22.88 -22.64 19.35
N GLY A 311 22.42 -22.13 20.50
CA GLY A 311 21.07 -21.60 20.73
C GLY A 311 20.78 -20.32 19.93
N ILE A 312 19.53 -19.89 19.89
CA ILE A 312 19.10 -18.57 19.46
C ILE A 312 19.42 -17.62 20.60
N THR A 313 20.23 -16.60 20.31
CA THR A 313 20.66 -15.61 21.30
C THR A 313 20.07 -14.23 21.04
N LYS A 314 19.53 -13.98 19.84
CA LYS A 314 18.99 -12.69 19.43
C LYS A 314 17.92 -12.82 18.36
N GLY A 315 17.13 -11.77 18.21
CA GLY A 315 16.01 -11.73 17.29
C GLY A 315 15.34 -10.39 17.18
N VAL A 316 14.13 -10.45 16.63
CA VAL A 316 13.23 -9.30 16.52
C VAL A 316 11.85 -9.70 17.05
N ALA A 317 11.24 -8.78 17.80
CA ALA A 317 9.83 -8.83 18.15
C ALA A 317 9.10 -7.79 17.29
N LYS A 318 7.96 -8.17 16.71
CA LYS A 318 7.24 -7.36 15.73
C LYS A 318 5.77 -7.29 16.06
N LEU A 319 5.20 -6.12 15.80
CA LEU A 319 3.76 -5.96 15.70
C LEU A 319 3.27 -6.29 14.27
N GLY A 320 2.18 -7.05 14.17
CA GLY A 320 1.42 -7.16 12.92
C GLY A 320 0.69 -5.84 12.61
N PHE A 321 0.25 -5.61 11.37
CA PHE A 321 -0.43 -4.35 10.99
C PHE A 321 0.36 -3.10 11.45
N SER A 322 1.66 -3.08 11.16
CA SER A 322 2.55 -1.95 11.39
C SER A 322 3.38 -1.72 10.13
N TRP A 323 3.64 -0.46 9.81
CA TRP A 323 4.24 0.00 8.56
C TRP A 323 5.61 0.64 8.84
N GLU A 324 6.45 0.71 7.81
CA GLU A 324 7.74 1.43 7.86
C GLU A 324 8.69 1.01 9.00
N ALA A 325 8.58 -0.24 9.45
CA ALA A 325 9.36 -0.81 10.54
C ALA A 325 9.20 -0.12 11.92
N LEU A 326 8.15 0.68 12.12
CA LEU A 326 7.89 1.40 13.37
C LEU A 326 7.91 0.47 14.61
N ASP A 327 7.24 -0.68 14.54
CA ASP A 327 7.08 -1.59 15.69
C ASP A 327 7.85 -2.89 15.52
N VAL A 328 9.13 -2.75 15.18
CA VAL A 328 10.09 -3.85 15.12
C VAL A 328 11.20 -3.57 16.13
N LYS A 329 11.25 -4.35 17.21
CA LYS A 329 12.25 -4.19 18.28
C LYS A 329 13.27 -5.31 18.23
N TYR A 330 14.54 -4.96 18.10
CA TYR A 330 15.65 -5.89 18.25
C TYR A 330 15.76 -6.37 19.71
N TRP A 331 16.10 -7.63 19.91
CA TRP A 331 16.38 -8.19 21.23
C TRP A 331 17.61 -9.08 21.21
N GLU A 332 18.29 -9.14 22.35
CA GLU A 332 19.42 -10.03 22.60
C GLU A 332 19.37 -10.54 24.04
N GLY A 333 19.56 -11.85 24.21
CA GLY A 333 19.35 -12.52 25.49
C GLY A 333 17.89 -12.54 25.94
N GLN A 334 17.66 -13.12 27.11
CA GLN A 334 16.32 -13.22 27.70
C GLN A 334 15.78 -11.85 28.11
N ASP A 335 16.56 -11.10 28.89
CA ASP A 335 16.22 -9.75 29.35
C ASP A 335 15.91 -8.78 28.20
N GLY A 336 16.63 -8.91 27.07
CA GLY A 336 16.36 -8.11 25.88
C GLY A 336 15.02 -8.46 25.22
N LEU A 337 14.64 -9.74 25.21
CA LEU A 337 13.33 -10.15 24.70
C LEU A 337 12.22 -9.67 25.64
N GLU A 338 12.38 -9.79 26.95
CA GLU A 338 11.43 -9.24 27.93
C GLU A 338 11.21 -7.74 27.71
N THR A 339 12.30 -7.00 27.53
CA THR A 339 12.26 -5.56 27.23
C THR A 339 11.51 -5.28 25.92
N ALA A 340 11.80 -6.03 24.85
CA ALA A 340 11.12 -5.85 23.57
C ALA A 340 9.61 -6.17 23.63
N LEU A 341 9.23 -7.20 24.40
CA LEU A 341 7.82 -7.54 24.63
C LEU A 341 7.09 -6.46 25.43
N SER A 342 7.73 -5.94 26.47
CA SER A 342 7.21 -4.82 27.26
C SER A 342 7.07 -3.56 26.40
N GLN A 343 8.10 -3.18 25.63
CA GLN A 343 8.07 -2.03 24.71
C GLN A 343 6.93 -2.08 23.69
N LEU A 344 6.59 -3.27 23.20
CA LEU A 344 5.53 -3.43 22.21
C LEU A 344 4.13 -3.43 22.84
N THR A 345 3.99 -3.82 24.11
CA THR A 345 2.66 -3.97 24.76
C THR A 345 2.32 -2.85 25.76
N GLN A 346 3.32 -2.12 26.23
CA GLN A 346 3.20 -1.09 27.24
C GLN A 346 3.66 0.25 26.67
N ALA A 347 2.92 1.32 26.94
CA ALA A 347 3.40 2.67 26.67
C ALA A 347 4.46 3.03 27.71
N ILE A 348 5.72 3.13 27.29
CA ILE A 348 6.87 3.41 28.17
C ILE A 348 7.71 4.56 27.61
N GLU A 349 8.12 5.46 28.49
CA GLU A 349 9.03 6.55 28.12
C GLU A 349 10.49 6.05 28.15
N ILE A 350 11.20 6.16 27.04
CA ILE A 350 12.62 5.83 26.89
C ILE A 350 13.36 7.06 26.39
N SER A 351 14.33 7.54 27.17
CA SER A 351 15.15 8.71 26.80
C SER A 351 14.31 9.96 26.45
N ASP A 352 13.29 10.25 27.27
CA ASP A 352 12.33 11.35 27.09
C ASP A 352 11.43 11.22 25.83
N GLU A 353 11.39 10.04 25.20
CA GLU A 353 10.49 9.70 24.09
C GLU A 353 9.48 8.62 24.53
N TYR A 354 8.19 8.85 24.32
CA TYR A 354 7.18 7.80 24.53
C TYR A 354 7.30 6.74 23.44
N THR A 355 7.56 5.51 23.85
CA THR A 355 7.65 4.33 22.99
C THR A 355 6.54 3.34 23.34
N GLY A 356 6.00 2.67 22.34
CA GLY A 356 4.90 1.72 22.50
C GLY A 356 3.54 2.38 22.23
N GLN A 357 2.74 1.73 21.39
CA GLN A 357 1.45 2.24 20.94
C GLN A 357 0.32 1.35 21.48
N PRO A 358 -0.72 1.91 22.13
CA PRO A 358 -1.91 1.16 22.48
C PRO A 358 -2.44 0.44 21.24
N HIS A 359 -2.53 -0.87 21.29
CA HIS A 359 -3.00 -1.70 20.20
C HIS A 359 -3.88 -2.82 20.76
N ASN A 360 -4.71 -3.44 19.93
CA ASN A 360 -5.62 -4.52 20.35
C ASN A 360 -5.30 -5.89 19.73
N LEU A 361 -4.09 -6.04 19.21
CA LEU A 361 -3.62 -7.26 18.57
C LEU A 361 -3.49 -8.43 19.53
N GLU A 362 -3.84 -9.62 19.04
CA GLU A 362 -3.94 -10.85 19.83
C GLU A 362 -2.60 -11.52 20.12
N ALA A 363 -1.56 -11.21 19.35
CA ALA A 363 -0.23 -11.80 19.49
C ALA A 363 0.86 -10.86 18.98
N LEU A 364 2.07 -11.01 19.52
CA LEU A 364 3.30 -10.48 18.92
C LEU A 364 3.98 -11.56 18.09
N ILE A 365 4.73 -11.13 17.07
CA ILE A 365 5.53 -12.03 16.23
C ILE A 365 6.96 -11.99 16.76
N VAL A 366 7.48 -13.13 17.22
CA VAL A 366 8.87 -13.25 17.68
C VAL A 366 9.63 -14.08 16.65
N GLN A 367 10.77 -13.58 16.19
CA GLN A 367 11.55 -14.16 15.09
C GLN A 367 13.04 -14.18 15.45
N GLU A 368 13.76 -15.22 15.06
CA GLU A 368 15.22 -15.27 15.19
C GLU A 368 15.90 -14.18 14.36
N PHE A 369 17.04 -13.66 14.83
CA PHE A 369 17.80 -12.70 14.05
C PHE A 369 18.56 -13.45 12.96
N VAL A 370 18.42 -13.00 11.72
CA VAL A 370 19.19 -13.52 10.61
C VAL A 370 20.37 -12.60 10.36
N GLU A 371 21.59 -13.10 10.58
CA GLU A 371 22.79 -12.40 10.12
C GLU A 371 22.75 -12.26 8.59
N HIS A 372 22.93 -11.03 8.12
CA HIS A 372 22.87 -10.70 6.71
C HIS A 372 23.79 -9.52 6.40
N ASP A 373 24.26 -9.46 5.16
CA ASP A 373 25.06 -8.36 4.67
C ASP A 373 24.17 -7.23 4.09
N LEU A 374 23.01 -7.59 3.51
CA LEU A 374 22.04 -6.66 2.93
C LEU A 374 20.63 -7.25 2.85
N GLU A 375 19.65 -6.39 2.55
CA GLU A 375 18.31 -6.74 2.14
C GLU A 375 18.18 -6.63 0.61
N LEU A 376 17.60 -7.65 -0.02
CA LEU A 376 17.35 -7.70 -1.46
C LEU A 376 15.84 -7.69 -1.70
N ARG A 377 15.36 -6.71 -2.49
CA ARG A 377 13.95 -6.51 -2.81
C ARG A 377 13.69 -6.87 -4.27
N LEU A 378 12.85 -7.88 -4.48
CA LEU A 378 12.36 -8.27 -5.81
C LEU A 378 10.96 -7.70 -6.04
N TYR A 379 10.82 -6.90 -7.08
CA TYR A 379 9.55 -6.31 -7.50
C TYR A 379 8.93 -7.19 -8.57
N VAL A 380 7.78 -7.77 -8.25
CA VAL A 380 7.01 -8.63 -9.15
C VAL A 380 5.81 -7.85 -9.66
N VAL A 381 5.66 -7.76 -10.98
CA VAL A 381 4.56 -7.05 -11.67
C VAL A 381 3.95 -8.02 -12.66
N ASN A 382 2.62 -8.20 -12.63
CA ASN A 382 1.94 -9.22 -13.44
C ASN A 382 2.58 -10.63 -13.33
N GLY A 383 3.09 -10.99 -12.16
CA GLY A 383 3.69 -12.30 -11.90
C GLY A 383 5.13 -12.47 -12.40
N GLU A 384 5.72 -11.44 -13.02
CA GLU A 384 7.10 -11.45 -13.50
C GLU A 384 8.00 -10.56 -12.64
N ILE A 385 9.23 -11.00 -12.40
CA ILE A 385 10.24 -10.22 -11.65
C ILE A 385 10.77 -9.11 -12.57
N GLU A 386 10.36 -7.87 -12.31
CA GLU A 386 10.71 -6.71 -13.12
C GLU A 386 12.06 -6.09 -12.75
N THR A 387 12.35 -6.02 -11.45
CA THR A 387 13.59 -5.40 -10.99
C THR A 387 14.01 -5.89 -9.61
N THR A 388 15.29 -5.67 -9.31
CA THR A 388 15.91 -5.89 -8.01
C THR A 388 16.39 -4.54 -7.48
N ILE A 389 16.15 -4.27 -6.19
CA ILE A 389 16.75 -3.14 -5.46
C ILE A 389 17.39 -3.71 -4.20
N TYR A 390 18.59 -3.23 -3.87
CA TYR A 390 19.30 -3.64 -2.66
C TYR A 390 19.20 -2.54 -1.63
N THR A 391 18.93 -2.90 -0.39
CA THR A 391 18.73 -1.96 0.71
C THR A 391 19.45 -2.43 1.96
N LYS A 392 19.76 -1.50 2.86
CA LYS A 392 20.41 -1.83 4.14
C LYS A 392 20.07 -0.79 5.20
N PHE A 393 19.67 -1.26 6.37
CA PHE A 393 19.69 -0.45 7.58
C PHE A 393 21.09 -0.56 8.20
N CYS A 394 21.82 0.56 8.23
CA CYS A 394 23.22 0.55 8.63
C CYS A 394 23.43 0.78 10.14
N LYS A 395 22.37 1.08 10.90
CA LYS A 395 22.46 1.35 12.34
C LYS A 395 21.28 0.78 13.11
N ILE A 396 21.54 0.25 14.31
CA ILE A 396 20.52 0.03 15.34
C ILE A 396 20.52 1.27 16.25
N LYS A 397 19.37 1.91 16.39
CA LYS A 397 19.15 3.11 17.21
C LYS A 397 19.10 2.73 18.72
N PRO A 398 19.23 3.70 19.64
CA PRO A 398 19.13 3.44 21.08
C PRO A 398 17.79 2.83 21.54
N ASN A 399 16.70 3.07 20.80
CA ASN A 399 15.37 2.52 21.05
C ASN A 399 15.16 1.12 20.42
N ASN A 400 16.24 0.43 20.04
CA ASN A 400 16.25 -0.89 19.40
C ASN A 400 15.59 -0.97 18.02
N GLU A 401 15.35 0.17 17.37
CA GLU A 401 14.88 0.21 15.98
C GLU A 401 16.01 0.27 14.97
N PHE A 402 15.67 -0.02 13.72
CA PHE A 402 16.59 0.09 12.59
C PHE A 402 16.61 1.52 12.02
N GLY A 403 17.78 1.99 11.62
CA GLY A 403 18.00 3.33 11.06
C GLY A 403 19.17 3.38 10.07
N ASP A 404 19.45 4.58 9.56
CA ASP A 404 20.43 4.82 8.46
C ASP A 404 20.14 3.92 7.24
N PHE A 405 18.93 4.06 6.71
CA PHE A 405 18.47 3.33 5.51
C PHE A 405 19.21 3.81 4.27
N LYS A 406 19.74 2.87 3.49
CA LYS A 406 20.42 3.12 2.22
C LYS A 406 19.95 2.16 1.15
N GLU A 407 20.04 2.61 -0.10
CA GLU A 407 19.65 1.86 -1.28
C GLU A 407 20.73 1.87 -2.37
N HIS A 408 20.85 0.75 -3.09
CA HIS A 408 21.63 0.61 -4.32
C HIS A 408 20.76 -0.03 -5.41
N PHE A 409 20.95 0.44 -6.65
CA PHE A 409 20.20 -0.02 -7.83
C PHE A 409 21.02 -0.91 -8.76
N SER A 410 22.31 -1.08 -8.49
CA SER A 410 23.22 -1.94 -9.24
C SER A 410 23.76 -3.05 -8.33
N LEU A 411 24.08 -4.19 -8.95
CA LEU A 411 24.65 -5.33 -8.24
C LEU A 411 26.06 -5.03 -7.76
N GLU A 412 26.83 -4.31 -8.57
CA GLU A 412 28.22 -3.95 -8.31
C GLU A 412 28.35 -3.05 -7.08
N ASP A 413 27.51 -2.01 -6.96
CA ASP A 413 27.53 -1.11 -5.80
C ASP A 413 27.06 -1.84 -4.54
N ALA A 414 26.00 -2.66 -4.65
CA ALA A 414 25.49 -3.43 -3.52
C ALA A 414 26.50 -4.49 -3.02
N ALA A 415 27.37 -5.01 -3.89
CA ALA A 415 28.41 -5.95 -3.52
C ALA A 415 29.45 -5.34 -2.56
N GLU A 416 29.57 -4.00 -2.49
CA GLU A 416 30.43 -3.34 -1.50
C GLU A 416 30.04 -3.71 -0.06
N TRP A 417 28.74 -3.86 0.22
CA TRP A 417 28.24 -4.32 1.52
C TRP A 417 28.63 -5.77 1.84
N MET A 418 29.04 -6.54 0.83
CA MET A 418 29.52 -7.90 0.94
C MET A 418 31.05 -8.00 0.83
N GLY A 419 31.77 -6.86 0.92
CA GLY A 419 33.22 -6.80 0.76
C GLY A 419 33.69 -6.99 -0.69
N GLY A 420 32.85 -6.65 -1.67
CA GLY A 420 33.12 -6.79 -3.10
C GLY A 420 32.84 -8.18 -3.66
N ASP A 421 32.22 -9.10 -2.90
CA ASP A 421 31.93 -10.46 -3.35
C ASP A 421 30.67 -10.53 -4.24
N VAL A 422 30.86 -10.13 -5.50
CA VAL A 422 29.86 -10.18 -6.58
C VAL A 422 29.33 -11.60 -6.82
N ALA A 423 30.17 -12.63 -6.64
CA ALA A 423 29.78 -14.01 -6.89
C ALA A 423 28.74 -14.48 -5.85
N THR A 424 28.97 -14.14 -4.58
CA THR A 424 28.00 -14.41 -3.51
C THR A 424 26.70 -13.67 -3.76
N LEU A 425 26.72 -12.38 -4.11
CA LEU A 425 25.48 -11.63 -4.35
C LEU A 425 24.66 -12.23 -5.52
N LYS A 426 25.32 -12.66 -6.61
CA LYS A 426 24.67 -13.35 -7.73
C LYS A 426 24.03 -14.69 -7.32
N ASP A 427 24.69 -15.46 -6.46
CA ASP A 427 24.09 -16.68 -5.91
C ASP A 427 22.89 -16.35 -5.02
N GLY A 428 22.96 -15.28 -4.23
CA GLY A 428 21.84 -14.75 -3.44
C GLY A 428 20.65 -14.37 -4.31
N GLU A 429 20.87 -13.61 -5.38
CA GLU A 429 19.83 -13.26 -6.36
C GLU A 429 19.14 -14.47 -6.96
N ARG A 430 19.92 -15.46 -7.40
CA ARG A 430 19.39 -16.72 -7.95
C ARG A 430 18.47 -17.40 -6.94
N GLN A 431 18.91 -17.55 -5.69
CA GLN A 431 18.10 -18.16 -4.63
C GLN A 431 16.84 -17.34 -4.33
N CYS A 432 16.93 -16.00 -4.29
CA CYS A 432 15.75 -15.14 -4.07
C CYS A 432 14.70 -15.32 -5.18
N ARG A 433 15.13 -15.45 -6.45
CA ARG A 433 14.24 -15.71 -7.59
C ARG A 433 13.55 -17.07 -7.47
N GLU A 434 14.29 -18.11 -7.07
CA GLU A 434 13.74 -19.45 -6.83
C GLU A 434 12.69 -19.44 -5.70
N ILE A 435 12.99 -18.78 -4.58
CA ILE A 435 12.05 -18.66 -3.45
C ILE A 435 10.83 -17.82 -3.86
N THR A 436 11.02 -16.76 -4.65
CA THR A 436 9.93 -15.93 -5.17
C THR A 436 8.96 -16.75 -6.03
N ALA A 437 9.46 -17.68 -6.85
CA ALA A 437 8.58 -18.56 -7.63
C ALA A 437 7.63 -19.36 -6.72
N HIS A 438 8.14 -19.91 -5.61
CA HIS A 438 7.30 -20.60 -4.64
C HIS A 438 6.32 -19.68 -3.90
N TRP A 439 6.72 -18.45 -3.60
CA TRP A 439 5.79 -17.47 -3.06
C TRP A 439 4.69 -17.11 -4.05
N MET A 440 5.01 -17.00 -5.34
CA MET A 440 4.02 -16.74 -6.38
C MET A 440 3.06 -17.92 -6.58
N ASP A 441 3.54 -19.17 -6.42
CA ASP A 441 2.66 -20.34 -6.33
C ASP A 441 1.70 -20.21 -5.14
N TRP A 442 2.21 -19.82 -3.97
CA TRP A 442 1.36 -19.59 -2.78
C TRP A 442 0.34 -18.46 -2.99
N VAL A 443 0.74 -17.33 -3.56
CA VAL A 443 -0.16 -16.21 -3.92
C VAL A 443 -1.29 -16.71 -4.83
N SER A 444 -0.95 -17.48 -5.86
CA SER A 444 -1.91 -18.04 -6.81
C SER A 444 -2.93 -18.97 -6.14
N LEU A 445 -2.52 -19.69 -5.09
CA LEU A 445 -3.41 -20.52 -4.27
C LEU A 445 -4.34 -19.70 -3.36
N GLN A 446 -3.97 -18.46 -3.00
CA GLN A 446 -4.80 -17.62 -2.13
C GLN A 446 -5.89 -16.87 -2.92
N THR A 447 -5.57 -16.32 -4.09
CA THR A 447 -6.46 -15.36 -4.78
C THR A 447 -6.94 -15.82 -6.15
N CYS A 448 -6.32 -16.84 -6.74
CA CYS A 448 -6.51 -17.24 -8.14
C CYS A 448 -6.29 -16.10 -9.16
N GLN A 449 -5.68 -15.00 -8.74
CA GLN A 449 -5.41 -13.82 -9.56
C GLN A 449 -3.94 -13.46 -9.46
N THR A 450 -3.37 -12.99 -10.57
CA THR A 450 -2.01 -12.47 -10.57
C THR A 450 -2.01 -11.06 -9.98
N PRO A 451 -1.17 -10.75 -8.98
CA PRO A 451 -1.02 -9.40 -8.45
C PRO A 451 -0.69 -8.39 -9.56
N PRO A 452 -1.27 -7.17 -9.53
CA PRO A 452 -0.76 -6.09 -10.35
C PRO A 452 0.68 -5.73 -9.93
N GLY A 453 0.98 -5.74 -8.64
CA GLY A 453 2.32 -5.55 -8.11
C GLY A 453 2.46 -6.14 -6.70
N ILE A 454 3.57 -6.80 -6.43
CA ILE A 454 3.93 -7.33 -5.10
C ILE A 454 5.44 -7.32 -4.93
N ARG A 455 5.94 -6.95 -3.76
CA ARG A 455 7.37 -6.92 -3.43
C ARG A 455 7.72 -8.05 -2.49
N PHE A 456 8.83 -8.72 -2.76
CA PHE A 456 9.41 -9.74 -1.89
C PHE A 456 10.78 -9.29 -1.41
N ASP A 457 10.97 -9.23 -0.11
CA ASP A 457 12.22 -8.81 0.51
C ASP A 457 12.91 -10.02 1.14
N TYR A 458 14.23 -10.04 1.02
CA TYR A 458 15.08 -11.15 1.46
C TYR A 458 16.29 -10.63 2.21
N PHE A 459 16.63 -11.29 3.30
CA PHE A 459 17.96 -11.15 3.90
C PHE A 459 18.95 -11.99 3.10
N VAL A 460 20.04 -11.35 2.66
CA VAL A 460 21.13 -12.00 1.93
C VAL A 460 22.43 -11.80 2.69
N GLY A 461 23.11 -12.91 3.02
CA GLY A 461 24.41 -12.89 3.69
C GLY A 461 25.38 -13.91 3.12
N ARG A 462 26.67 -13.70 3.38
CA ARG A 462 27.73 -14.65 3.03
C ARG A 462 27.66 -15.93 3.84
N THR A 463 28.01 -17.04 3.22
CA THR A 463 28.33 -18.29 3.93
C THR A 463 29.82 -18.38 4.23
N GLY A 464 30.25 -19.48 4.86
CA GLY A 464 31.68 -19.81 4.97
C GLY A 464 32.30 -20.31 3.66
N GLU A 465 31.47 -20.67 2.66
CA GLU A 465 31.93 -21.11 1.35
C GLU A 465 32.05 -19.91 0.38
N PRO A 466 33.19 -19.75 -0.31
CA PRO A 466 33.37 -18.65 -1.25
C PRO A 466 32.32 -18.64 -2.38
N GLY A 467 31.75 -17.47 -2.66
CA GLY A 467 30.78 -17.29 -3.73
C GLY A 467 29.39 -17.90 -3.44
N LYS A 468 29.10 -18.27 -2.19
CA LYS A 468 27.82 -18.86 -1.77
C LYS A 468 27.09 -17.97 -0.78
N ALA A 469 25.81 -17.72 -1.06
CA ALA A 469 24.94 -16.92 -0.21
C ALA A 469 24.04 -17.79 0.66
N LYS A 470 23.65 -17.24 1.80
CA LYS A 470 22.51 -17.70 2.59
C LYS A 470 21.40 -16.67 2.47
N VAL A 471 20.24 -17.13 2.03
CA VAL A 471 19.03 -16.31 1.88
C VAL A 471 18.01 -16.68 2.96
N ARG A 472 17.24 -15.70 3.43
CA ARG A 472 16.01 -15.89 4.21
C ARG A 472 14.95 -14.91 3.77
N THR A 473 13.70 -15.35 3.67
CA THR A 473 12.57 -14.45 3.37
C THR A 473 12.36 -13.48 4.54
N LEU A 474 12.19 -12.20 4.24
CA LEU A 474 11.97 -11.12 5.21
C LEU A 474 10.53 -10.62 5.18
N GLU A 475 10.10 -10.06 4.05
CA GLU A 475 8.83 -9.33 3.93
C GLU A 475 8.15 -9.61 2.57
N ILE A 476 6.82 -9.55 2.57
CA ILE A 476 5.97 -9.58 1.38
C ILE A 476 5.05 -8.37 1.49
N CYS A 477 5.05 -7.49 0.49
CA CYS A 477 4.43 -6.17 0.62
C CYS A 477 3.69 -5.70 -0.65
N GLU A 478 2.56 -5.03 -0.45
CA GLU A 478 1.73 -4.44 -1.53
C GLU A 478 1.41 -2.95 -1.30
N LEU A 479 0.74 -2.53 -0.21
CA LEU A 479 0.56 -1.08 0.03
C LEU A 479 1.85 -0.39 0.52
N GLY A 480 2.73 -1.09 1.22
CA GLY A 480 4.08 -0.57 1.57
C GLY A 480 5.10 -0.73 0.43
N PHE A 481 4.61 -0.96 -0.80
CA PHE A 481 5.40 -1.09 -2.04
C PHE A 481 5.99 0.27 -2.42
N SER A 482 7.01 0.71 -1.68
CA SER A 482 7.84 1.82 -2.12
C SER A 482 8.64 1.36 -3.34
N MET A 483 8.54 2.12 -4.43
CA MET A 483 9.32 1.89 -5.66
C MET A 483 10.73 2.51 -5.58
N LEU A 484 11.08 3.10 -4.43
CA LEU A 484 12.38 3.66 -4.09
C LEU A 484 12.97 4.59 -5.17
N GLY A 485 12.14 5.35 -5.89
CA GLY A 485 12.59 6.20 -7.00
C GLY A 485 13.12 5.46 -8.23
N LYS A 486 12.92 4.13 -8.37
CA LYS A 486 13.32 3.37 -9.55
C LYS A 486 12.57 3.85 -10.79
N LYS A 487 13.28 4.51 -11.71
CA LYS A 487 12.74 4.97 -12.99
C LYS A 487 12.10 3.81 -13.77
N GLY A 488 10.94 4.08 -14.39
CA GLY A 488 10.20 3.13 -15.23
C GLY A 488 9.40 2.06 -14.48
N LEU A 489 9.71 1.75 -13.22
CA LEU A 489 8.92 0.80 -12.43
C LEU A 489 7.47 1.28 -12.19
N PRO A 490 7.20 2.56 -11.86
CA PRO A 490 5.82 3.06 -11.73
C PRO A 490 4.94 2.81 -12.95
N ALA A 491 5.43 3.12 -14.16
CA ALA A 491 4.67 2.91 -15.38
C ALA A 491 4.28 1.44 -15.59
N LYS A 492 5.16 0.50 -15.25
CA LYS A 492 4.87 -0.95 -15.31
C LYS A 492 3.80 -1.35 -14.31
N VAL A 493 3.92 -0.88 -13.06
CA VAL A 493 2.97 -1.17 -11.98
C VAL A 493 1.60 -0.56 -12.29
N PHE A 494 1.53 0.69 -12.73
CA PHE A 494 0.27 1.33 -13.10
C PHE A 494 -0.36 0.66 -14.32
N THR A 495 0.43 0.23 -15.30
CA THR A 495 -0.09 -0.59 -16.41
C THR A 495 -0.71 -1.87 -15.88
N ALA A 496 -0.04 -2.58 -14.96
CA ALA A 496 -0.56 -3.80 -14.35
C ALA A 496 -1.82 -3.55 -13.51
N MET A 497 -1.89 -2.46 -12.75
CA MET A 497 -3.10 -2.04 -12.03
C MET A 497 -4.26 -1.80 -13.00
N LEU A 498 -4.01 -1.12 -14.12
CA LEU A 498 -5.02 -0.94 -15.17
C LEU A 498 -5.45 -2.29 -15.75
N ARG A 499 -4.51 -3.20 -16.03
CA ARG A 499 -4.83 -4.56 -16.51
C ARG A 499 -5.69 -5.34 -15.52
N ALA A 500 -5.43 -5.21 -14.21
CA ALA A 500 -6.24 -5.86 -13.19
C ALA A 500 -7.68 -5.31 -13.13
N CYS A 501 -7.89 -4.06 -13.55
CA CYS A 501 -9.22 -3.43 -13.63
C CYS A 501 -10.01 -3.80 -14.89
N MET A 502 -9.30 -4.20 -15.95
CA MET A 502 -9.86 -4.53 -17.27
C MET A 502 -9.82 -6.04 -17.52
N GLU A 503 -10.49 -6.56 -18.56
CA GLU A 503 -10.23 -7.93 -19.01
C GLU A 503 -9.05 -7.93 -20.01
N LEU A 504 -8.27 -9.02 -20.09
CA LEU A 504 -7.09 -9.11 -20.98
C LEU A 504 -7.45 -8.78 -22.44
N SER A 505 -8.63 -9.21 -22.90
CA SER A 505 -9.15 -8.92 -24.24
C SER A 505 -9.40 -7.44 -24.51
N ASP A 506 -9.59 -6.63 -23.46
CA ASP A 506 -9.89 -5.20 -23.59
C ASP A 506 -8.64 -4.37 -23.91
N LEU A 507 -7.44 -4.93 -23.65
CA LEU A 507 -6.16 -4.22 -23.78
C LEU A 507 -5.35 -4.61 -25.03
N GLU A 508 -5.57 -5.81 -25.58
CA GLU A 508 -4.92 -6.28 -26.83
C GLU A 508 -5.33 -5.45 -28.06
N ALA A 509 -6.37 -4.62 -27.96
CA ALA A 509 -6.86 -3.77 -29.03
C ALA A 509 -6.17 -2.39 -29.11
N GLN A 510 -5.20 -2.07 -28.23
CA GLN A 510 -4.56 -0.76 -28.20
C GLN A 510 -3.11 -0.78 -28.68
N PRO A 511 -2.65 0.25 -29.41
CA PRO A 511 -1.28 0.30 -29.93
C PRO A 511 -0.27 0.28 -28.78
N GLU A 512 0.86 -0.40 -29.01
CA GLU A 512 2.01 -0.34 -28.10
C GLU A 512 2.37 1.12 -27.86
N VAL A 513 2.16 1.60 -26.64
CA VAL A 513 2.66 2.90 -26.22
C VAL A 513 4.18 2.72 -26.08
N GLU A 514 4.94 3.29 -27.01
CA GLU A 514 6.39 3.40 -26.86
C GLU A 514 6.69 3.99 -25.48
N ALA A 515 7.46 3.29 -24.66
CA ALA A 515 7.89 3.72 -23.34
C ALA A 515 8.88 4.91 -23.38
N GLY A 516 8.65 5.87 -24.27
CA GLY A 516 9.36 7.13 -24.37
C GLY A 516 8.58 8.23 -23.64
N ILE A 517 9.31 9.18 -23.06
CA ILE A 517 8.84 10.34 -22.30
C ILE A 517 8.71 10.09 -20.78
N PHE A 518 9.76 9.57 -20.16
CA PHE A 518 10.18 9.95 -18.80
C PHE A 518 11.71 10.12 -18.73
N GLU A 519 12.32 10.59 -19.82
CA GLU A 519 13.67 11.15 -19.82
C GLU A 519 13.54 12.68 -19.83
N GLY A 520 13.39 13.24 -18.64
CA GLY A 520 13.45 14.67 -18.33
C GLY A 520 14.07 14.85 -16.96
#